data_AF-A0A2T0KUY3-F1
#
_entry.id   AF-A0A2T0KUY3-F1
#
_cell.length_a   1.000
_cell.length_b   1.000
_cell.length_c   1.000
_cell.angle_alpha   90.00
_cell.angle_beta   90.00
_cell.angle_gamma   90.00
#
_symmetry.space_group_name_H-M   'P 1'
#
loop_
_entity.id
_entity.type
_entity.pdbx_description
1 polymer ?
#
loop_
_entity_poly.entity_id
_entity_poly.type
_entity_poly.pdbx_seq_one_letter_code
_entity_poly.pdbx_strand_id
1 'polypeptide(L)' 'MRWINYILQPKVSAAITNQVYYPNANAAARAYVKPAILDNEAVYPRGEKMKSLTLSLPLPAEILRLQNRLWTQLKAGR' A
#
# COMPACT_ATOMS: atom_id res chain seq x y z
N MET A 1 -6.73 21.91 6.35
CA MET A 1 -5.72 20.91 6.80
C MET A 1 -6.07 20.12 8.07
N ARG A 2 -7.22 20.33 8.75
CA ARG A 2 -7.54 19.63 10.02
C ARG A 2 -7.57 18.09 9.93
N TRP A 3 -8.12 17.56 8.84
CA TRP A 3 -8.22 16.11 8.64
C TRP A 3 -6.85 15.44 8.46
N ILE A 4 -5.96 16.04 7.66
CA ILE A 4 -4.59 15.52 7.46
C ILE A 4 -3.86 15.44 8.80
N ASN A 5 -3.93 16.50 9.60
CA ASN A 5 -3.31 16.52 10.93
C ASN A 5 -3.87 15.42 11.85
N TYR A 6 -5.16 15.12 11.77
CA TYR A 6 -5.78 14.05 12.54
C TYR A 6 -5.30 12.66 12.11
N ILE A 7 -5.30 12.37 10.80
CA ILE A 7 -4.86 11.07 10.27
C ILE A 7 -3.38 10.81 10.59
N LEU A 8 -2.55 11.84 10.61
CA LEU A 8 -1.12 11.75 10.95
C LEU A 8 -0.84 11.54 12.45
N GLN A 9 -1.84 11.56 13.33
CA GLN A 9 -1.63 11.20 14.74
C GLN A 9 -1.32 9.69 14.84
N PRO A 10 -0.28 9.26 15.58
CA PRO A 10 0.16 7.87 15.64
C PRO A 10 -0.95 6.86 15.97
N LYS A 11 -1.79 7.17 16.96
CA LYS A 11 -2.90 6.29 17.38
C LYS A 11 -3.97 6.17 16.30
N VAL A 12 -4.24 7.24 15.55
CA VAL A 12 -5.24 7.24 14.46
C VAL A 12 -4.73 6.42 13.29
N SER A 13 -3.49 6.68 12.83
CA SER A 13 -2.82 5.89 11.79
C SER A 13 -2.80 4.38 12.15
N ALA A 14 -2.47 4.06 13.41
CA ALA A 14 -2.44 2.67 13.88
C ALA A 14 -3.85 2.04 13.95
N ALA A 15 -4.86 2.78 14.42
CA ALA A 15 -6.24 2.29 14.46
C ALA A 15 -6.74 1.92 13.06
N ILE A 16 -6.39 2.70 12.03
CA ILE A 16 -6.69 2.40 10.63
C ILE A 16 -6.01 1.09 10.22
N THR A 17 -4.69 0.97 10.41
CA THR A 17 -3.96 -0.28 10.11
C THR A 17 -4.54 -1.49 10.85
N ASN A 18 -4.91 -1.33 12.12
CA ASN A 18 -5.51 -2.38 12.94
C ASN A 18 -6.88 -2.86 12.44
N GLN A 19 -7.57 -2.02 11.68
CA GLN A 19 -8.89 -2.29 11.11
C GLN A 19 -8.80 -2.86 9.69
N VAL A 20 -7.96 -2.27 8.83
CA VAL A 20 -7.94 -2.57 7.40
C VAL A 20 -6.74 -3.40 6.95
N TYR A 21 -5.81 -3.72 7.87
CA TYR A 21 -4.64 -4.56 7.62
C TYR A 21 -3.68 -4.02 6.55
N TYR A 22 -3.72 -2.71 6.25
CA TYR A 22 -2.75 -2.05 5.37
C TYR A 22 -1.67 -1.34 6.19
N PRO A 23 -0.38 -1.44 5.77
CA PRO A 23 0.69 -0.72 6.43
C PRO A 23 0.51 0.80 6.22
N ASN A 24 0.80 1.58 7.25
CA ASN A 24 0.84 3.04 7.15
C ASN A 24 2.30 3.54 7.17
N ALA A 25 2.51 4.75 6.65
CA ALA A 25 3.83 5.39 6.55
C ALA A 25 4.29 6.10 7.85
N ASN A 26 3.45 6.18 8.88
CA ASN A 26 3.78 6.85 10.13
C ASN A 26 4.59 5.91 11.03
N ALA A 27 5.91 6.11 11.09
CA ALA A 27 6.80 5.25 11.88
C ALA A 27 6.42 5.21 13.37
N ALA A 28 5.97 6.34 13.95
CA ALA A 28 5.55 6.41 15.35
C ALA A 28 4.25 5.64 15.63
N ALA A 29 3.43 5.38 14.60
CA ALA A 29 2.21 4.58 14.74
C ALA A 29 2.51 3.11 15.05
N ARG A 30 3.70 2.59 14.70
CA ARG A 30 4.08 1.19 14.92
C ARG A 30 3.94 0.77 16.39
N ALA A 31 4.17 1.67 17.35
CA ALA A 31 4.00 1.38 18.77
C ALA A 31 2.54 1.02 19.18
N TYR A 32 1.55 1.34 18.32
CA TYR A 32 0.13 1.15 18.59
C TYR A 32 -0.54 0.14 17.63
N VAL A 33 0.19 -0.42 16.67
CA VAL A 33 -0.31 -1.47 15.79
C VAL A 33 -0.27 -2.81 16.54
N LYS A 34 -1.31 -3.64 16.37
CA LYS A 34 -1.38 -4.98 16.99
C LYS A 34 -0.15 -5.81 16.58
N PRO A 35 0.54 -6.50 17.51
CA PRO A 35 1.72 -7.30 17.18
C PRO A 35 1.50 -8.30 16.04
N ALA A 36 0.35 -8.99 16.04
CA ALA A 36 -0.02 -9.93 14.97
C ALA A 36 -0.07 -9.31 13.56
N ILE A 37 -0.29 -7.99 13.44
CA ILE A 37 -0.26 -7.27 12.16
C ILE A 37 1.17 -6.79 11.86
N LEU A 38 1.90 -6.26 12.84
CA LEU A 38 3.30 -5.83 12.67
C LEU A 38 4.23 -6.96 12.25
N ASP A 39 3.97 -8.16 12.76
CA ASP A 39 4.78 -9.36 12.48
C ASP A 39 4.33 -10.12 11.25
N ASN A 40 3.21 -9.71 10.62
CA ASN A 40 2.78 -10.27 9.36
C ASN A 40 3.60 -9.68 8.19
N GLU A 41 4.54 -10.46 7.66
CA GLU A 41 5.38 -10.03 6.53
C GLU A 41 4.63 -9.77 5.22
N ALA A 42 3.39 -10.26 5.07
CA ALA A 42 2.55 -9.90 3.93
C ALA A 42 2.03 -8.45 4.04
N VAL A 43 1.94 -7.91 5.26
CA VAL A 43 1.54 -6.52 5.55
C VAL A 43 2.75 -5.62 5.69
N TYR A 44 3.79 -6.07 6.42
CA TYR A 44 5.05 -5.36 6.62
C TYR A 44 6.22 -6.20 6.09
N PRO A 45 6.50 -6.18 4.76
CA PRO A 45 7.66 -6.85 4.19
C PRO A 45 8.98 -6.39 4.83
N ARG A 46 9.92 -7.31 5.04
CA ARG A 46 11.22 -7.05 5.68
C ARG A 46 12.36 -7.60 4.81
N GLY A 47 13.59 -7.11 5.07
CA GLY A 47 14.82 -7.63 4.48
C GLY A 47 14.80 -7.65 2.95
N GLU A 48 15.19 -8.79 2.37
CA GLU A 48 15.33 -8.95 0.92
C GLU A 48 13.99 -8.82 0.16
N LYS A 49 12.85 -9.19 0.78
CA LYS A 49 11.53 -9.02 0.15
C LYS A 49 11.20 -7.55 -0.12
N MET A 50 11.62 -6.65 0.77
CA MET A 50 11.43 -5.21 0.58
C MET A 50 12.30 -4.68 -0.57
N LYS A 51 13.51 -5.24 -0.74
CA LYS A 51 14.45 -4.83 -1.80
C LYS A 51 14.04 -5.29 -3.19
N SER A 52 13.25 -6.35 -3.30
CA SER A 52 12.74 -6.84 -4.60
C SER A 52 11.55 -6.04 -5.14
N LEU A 53 10.97 -5.11 -4.37
CA LEU A 53 9.80 -4.34 -4.79
C LEU A 53 10.20 -3.17 -5.69
N THR A 54 9.36 -2.87 -6.67
CA THR A 54 9.55 -1.75 -7.60
C THR A 54 8.33 -0.84 -7.62
N LEU A 55 8.54 0.47 -7.76
CA LEU A 55 7.45 1.41 -7.97
C LEU A 55 6.94 1.32 -9.41
N SER A 56 5.63 1.30 -9.59
CA SER A 56 5.02 1.54 -10.89
C SER A 56 5.12 3.03 -11.22
N LEU A 57 5.97 3.37 -12.18
CA LEU A 57 6.15 4.75 -12.64
C LEU A 57 5.12 5.11 -13.72
N PRO A 58 4.83 6.41 -13.91
CA PRO A 58 3.95 6.86 -14.99
C PRO A 58 4.46 6.36 -16.35
N LEU A 59 3.56 5.78 -17.14
CA LEU A 59 3.84 5.30 -18.48
C LEU A 59 3.43 6.37 -19.52
N PRO A 60 4.09 6.43 -20.69
CA PRO A 60 3.63 7.24 -21.81
C PRO A 60 2.18 6.92 -22.18
N ALA A 61 1.40 7.93 -22.60
CA ALA A 61 -0.02 7.79 -22.86
C ALA A 61 -0.35 6.68 -23.88
N GLU A 62 0.50 6.47 -24.89
CA GLU A 62 0.35 5.40 -25.87
C GLU A 62 0.48 4.00 -25.26
N ILE A 63 1.40 3.82 -24.30
CA ILE A 63 1.62 2.56 -23.60
C ILE A 63 0.44 2.27 -22.65
N LEU A 64 -0.07 3.28 -21.94
CA LEU A 64 -1.27 3.14 -21.10
C LEU A 64 -2.49 2.70 -21.92
N ARG A 65 -2.70 3.28 -23.10
CA ARG A 65 -3.78 2.86 -24.02
C ARG A 65 -3.61 1.42 -24.46
N LEU A 66 -2.39 1.02 -24.82
CA LEU A 66 -2.09 -0.36 -25.20
C LEU A 66 -2.37 -1.33 -24.04
N GLN A 67 -1.89 -1.03 -22.83
CA GLN A 67 -2.11 -1.85 -21.64
C GLN A 67 -3.61 -2.03 -21.34
N ASN A 68 -4.39 -0.96 -21.40
CA ASN A 68 -5.84 -1.02 -21.17
C ASN A 68 -6.58 -1.86 -22.21
N ARG A 69 -6.17 -1.77 -23.49
CA ARG A 69 -6.74 -2.60 -24.58
C ARG A 69 -6.44 -4.07 -24.34
N LEU A 70 -5.18 -4.42 -24.07
CA LEU A 70 -4.76 -5.79 -23.78
C LEU A 70 -5.50 -6.36 -22.56
N TRP A 71 -5.64 -5.57 -21.50
CA TRP A 71 -6.41 -5.97 -20.32
C TRP A 71 -7.89 -6.23 -20.63
N THR A 72 -8.49 -5.40 -21.50
CA THR A 72 -9.90 -5.59 -21.91
C THR A 72 -10.07 -6.84 -22.77
N GLN A 73 -9.15 -7.12 -23.68
CA GLN A 73 -9.15 -8.34 -24.49
C GLN A 73 -9.02 -9.59 -23.60
N LEU A 74 -8.05 -9.58 -22.68
CA LEU A 74 -7.85 -10.66 -21.71
C LEU A 74 -9.13 -10.94 -20.91
N LYS A 75 -9.77 -9.90 -20.36
CA LYS A 75 -11.04 -10.05 -19.63
C LYS A 75 -12.20 -10.53 -20.50
N ALA A 76 -12.17 -10.26 -21.80
CA ALA A 76 -13.15 -10.73 -22.77
C ALA A 76 -12.86 -12.14 -23.31
N GLY A 77 -11.79 -12.80 -22.83
CA GLY A 77 -11.38 -14.13 -23.29
C GLY A 77 -10.78 -14.15 -24.69
N ARG A 78 -10.17 -13.02 -25.11
CA ARG A 78 -9.48 -12.87 -26.40
C ARG A 78 -8.00 -12.60 -26.19
#